data_AF-U5HJ34-F1
#
_entry.id   AF-U5HJ34-F1
#
_cell.length_a   1.000
_cell.length_b   1.000
_cell.length_c   1.000
_cell.angle_alpha   90.00
_cell.angle_beta   90.00
_cell.angle_gamma   90.00
#
_symmetry.space_group_name_H-M   'P 1'
#
loop_
_entity.id
_entity.type
_entity.pdbx_description
1 polymer ?
#
loop_
_entity_poly.entity_id
_entity_poly.type
_entity_poly.pdbx_seq_one_letter_code
_entity_poly.pdbx_strand_id
1 'polypeptide(L)'
;MTLTVVRRAVGAAARSVGKQPLPAPTLRSGHFVVLREASTTRSSTSSTSQRFYPRPPGTPGQSKGVKIGYVFGVLAFVGIGATSYGLYNFYSSFTAYPAAIRTHLRAALRSAATESYSRADASFAQAYQLALDDPTLGKTRQERLIKTTGIAIRWGAMWEAARELGKAIEVYDKGFREIADLVDAALPAQLASTSTSTTTATADMPTKLEIMRGAAIALKVGDLSCDLGGTEALAHAEERYAWALQELMRVNMTPAQLQQVDIEQRHGSPDHRVDPPPIEGSEGDNDLPTWASKVELVGAMERLGGLYARQGKLEYAQPLLQQAIATLLPPPSKDANPRKKLPPPPVADRCHAATLMNNLASAFVQEPSPSVASIDSASRWARQSLAVAHGVRTEMIGKRGGNEVAAKDREEVECELVALVGAYNLGKLAELAKDKDSARKWFEKSRAQAVRIGSRDGLEQSLEAIRRLG
;
A
#
# COMPACT_ATOMS: atom_id res chain seq x y z
N MET A 1 -6.82 -31.36 -6.68
CA MET A 1 -5.98 -31.06 -5.49
C MET A 1 -5.78 -29.55 -5.47
N THR A 2 -6.52 -28.84 -4.63
CA THR A 2 -6.65 -27.38 -4.62
C THR A 2 -5.44 -26.69 -3.97
N LEU A 3 -4.85 -25.72 -4.68
CA LEU A 3 -3.84 -24.80 -4.16
C LEU A 3 -4.43 -24.02 -2.99
N THR A 4 -4.13 -24.45 -1.76
CA THR A 4 -4.57 -23.73 -0.56
C THR A 4 -3.49 -22.73 -0.19
N VAL A 5 -3.68 -21.47 -0.59
CA VAL A 5 -3.05 -20.33 0.10
C VAL A 5 -3.81 -20.15 1.41
N VAL A 6 -3.31 -20.75 2.49
CA VAL A 6 -3.93 -20.64 3.82
C VAL A 6 -3.51 -19.32 4.45
N ARG A 7 -4.44 -18.36 4.48
CA ARG A 7 -4.52 -17.35 5.55
C ARG A 7 -4.98 -18.06 6.83
N ARG A 8 -4.24 -17.92 7.93
CA ARG A 8 -4.67 -18.36 9.26
C ARG A 8 -5.73 -17.38 9.80
N ALA A 9 -6.99 -17.78 9.75
CA ALA A 9 -8.05 -17.23 10.61
C ALA A 9 -8.06 -18.04 11.92
N VAL A 10 -7.90 -17.36 13.05
CA VAL A 10 -8.13 -17.92 14.39
C VAL A 10 -9.63 -17.77 14.68
N GLY A 11 -10.36 -18.89 14.68
CA GLY A 11 -11.76 -18.97 15.07
C GLY A 11 -12.01 -20.26 15.84
N ALA A 12 -12.26 -20.14 17.14
CA ALA A 12 -12.51 -21.24 18.06
C ALA A 12 -13.97 -21.73 17.93
N ALA A 13 -14.16 -23.03 17.83
CA ALA A 13 -15.48 -23.67 17.87
C ALA A 13 -15.96 -23.84 19.31
N ALA A 14 -17.17 -23.35 19.58
CA ALA A 14 -17.89 -23.55 20.84
C ALA A 14 -18.69 -24.86 20.82
N ARG A 15 -18.52 -25.71 21.83
CA ARG A 15 -19.54 -26.63 22.34
C ARG A 15 -19.50 -26.60 23.87
N SER A 16 -20.66 -26.37 24.47
CA SER A 16 -20.90 -26.35 25.91
C SER A 16 -21.14 -27.75 26.46
N VAL A 17 -20.67 -28.03 27.69
CA VAL A 17 -21.40 -28.66 28.82
C VAL A 17 -20.51 -28.63 30.07
N GLY A 18 -21.02 -28.11 31.21
CA GLY A 18 -20.83 -28.73 32.53
C GLY A 18 -19.76 -28.23 33.54
N LYS A 19 -20.03 -27.10 34.21
CA LYS A 19 -19.84 -26.76 35.66
C LYS A 19 -18.58 -27.18 36.49
N GLN A 20 -17.88 -26.12 36.96
CA GLN A 20 -17.37 -25.82 38.34
C GLN A 20 -15.97 -26.32 38.83
N PRO A 21 -15.29 -25.62 39.81
CA PRO A 21 -14.21 -24.64 39.55
C PRO A 21 -12.88 -24.83 40.34
N LEU A 22 -11.90 -23.91 40.09
CA LEU A 22 -10.65 -23.54 40.83
C LEU A 22 -9.31 -24.03 40.23
N PRO A 23 -8.16 -23.38 40.51
CA PRO A 23 -7.82 -21.96 40.36
C PRO A 23 -6.59 -21.72 39.45
N ALA A 24 -6.33 -20.46 39.11
CA ALA A 24 -5.32 -19.97 38.16
C ALA A 24 -3.85 -20.24 38.52
N PRO A 25 -2.97 -20.23 37.51
CA PRO A 25 -1.64 -19.66 37.63
C PRO A 25 -1.44 -18.47 36.69
N THR A 26 -1.04 -17.36 37.29
CA THR A 26 -0.56 -16.12 36.69
C THR A 26 0.74 -16.35 35.90
N LEU A 27 0.78 -15.92 34.63
CA LEU A 27 2.04 -15.65 33.93
C LEU A 27 1.98 -14.26 33.28
N ARG A 28 2.77 -13.39 33.91
CA ARG A 28 2.92 -11.96 33.69
C ARG A 28 3.90 -11.76 32.54
N SER A 29 3.44 -11.22 31.41
CA SER A 29 4.33 -10.80 30.33
C SER A 29 5.07 -9.52 30.75
N GLY A 30 6.40 -9.54 30.58
CA GLY A 30 7.32 -8.52 31.03
C GLY A 30 7.15 -7.21 30.27
N HIS A 31 6.88 -6.15 31.04
CA HIS A 31 7.08 -4.77 30.60
C HIS A 31 8.59 -4.48 30.54
N PHE A 32 9.07 -4.11 29.36
CA PHE A 32 10.38 -3.47 29.18
C PHE A 32 10.31 -2.05 29.79
N VAL A 33 10.87 -1.91 30.99
CA VAL A 33 11.16 -0.62 31.62
C VAL A 33 12.55 -0.20 31.15
N VAL A 34 12.62 0.88 30.36
CA VAL A 34 13.87 1.54 29.99
C VAL A 34 14.33 2.40 31.17
N LEU A 35 15.16 1.84 32.04
CA LEU A 35 15.93 2.61 33.01
C LEU A 35 17.15 3.21 32.29
N ARG A 36 17.15 4.54 32.18
CA ARG A 36 18.28 5.33 31.67
C ARG A 36 19.14 5.72 32.87
N GLU A 37 20.24 5.02 33.07
CA GLU A 37 21.25 5.41 34.06
C GLU A 37 21.91 6.72 33.67
N ALA A 38 21.81 7.69 34.57
CA ALA A 38 22.62 8.90 34.58
C ALA A 38 23.93 8.59 35.30
N SER A 39 25.05 8.68 34.59
CA SER A 39 26.38 8.71 35.21
C SER A 39 26.92 10.13 35.15
N THR A 40 27.09 10.75 36.31
CA THR A 40 27.83 11.99 36.50
C THR A 40 28.66 11.87 37.77
N THR A 41 29.99 11.80 37.64
CA THR A 41 31.02 12.24 38.61
C THR A 41 32.33 12.22 37.82
N ARG A 42 32.92 13.34 37.42
CA ARG A 42 33.69 14.35 38.17
C ARG A 42 34.92 13.76 38.86
N SER A 43 36.07 13.87 38.22
CA SER A 43 37.39 13.83 38.86
C SER A 43 38.19 15.03 38.36
N SER A 44 38.47 15.94 39.29
CA SER A 44 39.41 17.05 39.15
C SER A 44 40.61 16.74 40.03
N THR A 45 41.80 16.65 39.45
CA THR A 45 43.05 16.93 40.18
C THR A 45 44.01 17.66 39.25
N SER A 46 44.33 18.87 39.69
CA SER A 46 45.36 19.76 39.21
C SER A 46 46.73 19.29 39.68
N SER A 47 47.76 19.36 38.83
CA SER A 47 49.12 19.67 39.27
C SER A 47 49.86 20.47 38.21
N THR A 48 50.69 21.38 38.69
CA THR A 48 51.22 22.57 38.03
C THR A 48 52.72 22.41 37.75
N SER A 49 53.20 23.16 36.75
CA SER A 49 54.61 23.54 36.47
C SER A 49 55.35 22.55 35.53
N GLN A 50 56.10 22.94 34.49
CA GLN A 50 56.88 24.15 34.23
C GLN A 50 56.96 24.49 32.73
N ARG A 51 57.35 25.74 32.49
CA ARG A 51 57.58 26.46 31.22
C ARG A 51 58.55 25.75 30.26
N PHE A 52 58.24 25.82 28.96
CA PHE A 52 59.20 26.21 27.91
C PHE A 52 58.40 26.76 26.71
N TYR A 53 58.56 28.05 26.40
CA TYR A 53 58.06 28.65 25.15
C TYR A 53 59.22 28.75 24.16
N PRO A 54 58.93 28.58 22.86
CA PRO A 54 59.42 29.53 21.87
C PRO A 54 58.27 30.21 21.11
N ARG A 55 58.49 31.49 20.78
CA ARG A 55 57.63 32.37 19.95
C ARG A 55 57.70 31.97 18.45
N PRO A 56 56.74 32.43 17.62
CA PRO A 56 56.40 31.84 16.32
C PRO A 56 57.07 32.54 15.12
N PRO A 57 56.87 32.01 13.90
CA PRO A 57 56.73 32.86 12.73
C PRO A 57 55.46 32.56 11.89
N GLY A 58 54.81 33.65 11.45
CA GLY A 58 54.17 33.76 10.14
C GLY A 58 52.74 33.23 9.93
N THR A 59 51.75 34.12 9.97
CA THR A 59 50.49 33.98 9.21
C THR A 59 50.75 33.94 7.70
N PRO A 60 50.01 33.14 6.92
CA PRO A 60 48.80 33.68 6.29
C PRO A 60 47.63 32.69 6.14
N GLY A 61 46.40 33.22 6.06
CA GLY A 61 45.24 32.51 5.54
C GLY A 61 44.03 32.49 6.47
N GLN A 62 43.37 33.63 6.65
CA GLN A 62 42.01 33.67 7.18
C GLN A 62 41.06 32.93 6.23
N SER A 63 40.69 31.69 6.54
CA SER A 63 39.39 31.19 6.11
C SER A 63 38.35 31.80 7.04
N LYS A 64 37.36 32.50 6.46
CA LYS A 64 36.21 33.03 7.20
C LYS A 64 35.38 31.86 7.72
N GLY A 65 35.79 31.28 8.84
CA GLY A 65 35.01 30.28 9.55
C GLY A 65 33.68 30.90 9.99
N VAL A 66 32.58 30.21 9.69
CA VAL A 66 31.26 30.60 10.18
C VAL A 66 31.35 30.69 11.70
N LYS A 67 31.12 31.88 12.28
CA LYS A 67 31.19 32.04 13.74
C LYS A 67 30.19 31.06 14.34
N ILE A 68 30.67 30.14 15.16
CA ILE A 68 29.92 29.05 15.77
C ILE A 68 28.63 29.56 16.44
N GLY A 69 28.63 30.78 16.98
CA GLY A 69 27.43 31.44 17.50
C GLY A 69 26.28 31.65 16.49
N TYR A 70 26.57 31.89 15.21
CA TYR A 70 25.54 31.97 14.17
C TYR A 70 24.95 30.60 13.83
N VAL A 71 25.78 29.55 13.85
CA VAL A 71 25.29 28.17 13.62
C VAL A 71 24.36 27.76 14.76
N PHE A 72 24.74 28.02 16.02
CA PHE A 72 23.88 27.78 17.18
C PHE A 72 22.62 28.65 17.16
N GLY A 73 22.73 29.92 16.75
CA GLY A 73 21.58 30.81 16.60
C GLY A 73 20.57 30.30 15.56
N VAL A 74 21.05 29.88 14.39
CA VAL A 74 20.20 29.30 13.33
C VAL A 74 19.57 27.98 13.78
N LEU A 75 20.33 27.08 14.39
CA LEU A 75 19.80 25.81 14.91
C LEU A 75 18.77 26.02 16.01
N ALA A 76 18.97 26.99 16.91
CA ALA A 76 18.00 27.34 17.94
C ALA A 76 16.73 27.95 17.33
N PHE A 77 16.85 28.83 16.34
CA PHE A 77 15.71 29.42 15.65
C PHE A 77 14.90 28.37 14.87
N VAL A 78 15.58 27.46 14.18
CA VAL A 78 14.95 26.32 13.49
C VAL A 78 14.32 25.37 14.51
N GLY A 79 14.98 25.09 15.64
CA GLY A 79 14.45 24.22 16.69
C GLY A 79 13.21 24.79 17.37
N ILE A 80 13.21 26.09 17.69
CA ILE A 80 12.04 26.80 18.23
C ILE A 80 10.94 26.86 17.17
N GLY A 81 11.28 27.21 15.92
CA GLY A 81 10.33 27.23 14.81
C GLY A 81 9.66 25.88 14.56
N ALA A 82 10.43 24.79 14.55
CA ALA A 82 9.93 23.43 14.40
C ALA A 82 9.06 23.00 15.58
N THR A 83 9.44 23.37 16.81
CA THR A 83 8.67 23.05 18.02
C THR A 83 7.37 23.86 18.06
N SER A 84 7.41 25.16 17.77
CA SER A 84 6.23 26.03 17.68
C SER A 84 5.30 25.61 16.56
N TYR A 85 5.83 25.22 15.39
CA TYR A 85 5.03 24.65 14.30
C TYR A 85 4.42 23.30 14.69
N GLY A 86 5.18 22.42 15.33
CA GLY A 86 4.67 21.16 15.87
C GLY A 86 3.58 21.37 16.92
N LEU A 87 3.74 22.34 17.82
CA LEU A 87 2.76 22.68 18.86
C LEU A 87 1.51 23.33 18.25
N TYR A 88 1.67 24.17 17.22
CA TYR A 88 0.56 24.74 16.46
C TYR A 88 -0.24 23.65 15.72
N ASN A 89 0.45 22.73 15.04
CA ASN A 89 -0.19 21.62 14.32
C ASN A 89 -0.87 20.63 15.29
N PHE A 90 -0.26 20.40 16.45
CA PHE A 90 -0.88 19.63 17.53
C PHE A 90 -2.11 20.34 18.09
N TYR A 91 -2.05 21.65 18.37
CA TYR A 91 -3.18 22.43 18.87
C TYR A 91 -4.32 22.52 17.84
N SER A 92 -4.00 22.77 16.57
CA SER A 92 -4.98 22.83 15.48
C SER A 92 -5.67 21.47 15.26
N SER A 93 -4.98 20.36 15.53
CA SER A 93 -5.60 19.03 15.51
C SER A 93 -6.72 18.86 16.57
N PHE A 94 -6.64 19.58 17.71
CA PHE A 94 -7.70 19.57 18.74
C PHE A 94 -8.91 20.45 18.38
N THR A 95 -8.80 21.31 17.37
CA THR A 95 -9.87 22.17 16.85
C THR A 95 -10.31 21.79 15.44
N ALA A 96 -9.89 20.63 14.92
CA ALA A 96 -10.23 20.18 13.57
C ALA A 96 -11.75 20.02 13.35
N TYR A 97 -12.50 19.75 14.42
CA TYR A 97 -13.95 19.59 14.42
C TYR A 97 -14.63 20.60 15.37
N PRO A 98 -15.82 21.12 15.00
CA PRO A 98 -16.68 21.90 15.90
C PRO A 98 -16.96 21.21 17.23
N ALA A 99 -17.34 21.98 18.26
CA ALA A 99 -17.50 21.48 19.62
C ALA A 99 -18.56 20.37 19.74
N ALA A 100 -19.66 20.45 18.98
CA ALA A 100 -20.72 19.44 18.96
C ALA A 100 -20.15 18.07 18.51
N ILE A 101 -19.55 18.01 17.32
CA ILE A 101 -18.96 16.78 16.74
C ILE A 101 -17.84 16.23 17.65
N ARG A 102 -16.93 17.11 18.09
CA ARG A 102 -15.77 16.73 18.92
C ARG A 102 -16.17 16.05 20.23
N THR A 103 -17.29 16.44 20.83
CA THR A 103 -17.78 15.85 22.08
C THR A 103 -18.14 14.38 21.89
N HIS A 104 -18.90 14.07 20.82
CA HIS A 104 -19.25 12.70 20.45
C HIS A 104 -18.03 11.89 20.03
N LEU A 105 -17.11 12.45 19.24
CA LEU A 105 -15.85 11.76 18.86
C LEU A 105 -15.01 11.37 20.07
N ARG A 106 -14.87 12.26 21.07
CA ARG A 106 -14.13 11.96 22.31
C ARG A 106 -14.83 10.88 23.14
N ALA A 107 -16.17 10.86 23.16
CA ALA A 107 -16.93 9.82 23.83
C ALA A 107 -16.77 8.47 23.12
N ALA A 108 -16.79 8.49 21.78
CA ALA A 108 -16.59 7.32 20.94
C ALA A 108 -15.20 6.70 21.16
N LEU A 109 -14.14 7.50 21.05
CA LEU A 109 -12.75 7.05 21.24
C LEU A 109 -12.50 6.51 22.66
N ARG A 110 -13.05 7.17 23.69
CA ARG A 110 -12.95 6.67 25.08
C ARG A 110 -13.65 5.32 25.23
N SER A 111 -14.86 5.18 24.68
CA SER A 111 -15.62 3.93 24.76
C SER A 111 -14.94 2.80 24.00
N ALA A 112 -14.40 3.10 22.81
CA ALA A 112 -13.63 2.16 21.99
C ALA A 112 -12.35 1.68 22.69
N ALA A 113 -11.64 2.57 23.40
CA ALA A 113 -10.46 2.21 24.19
C ALA A 113 -10.79 1.26 25.36
N THR A 114 -12.03 1.32 25.87
CA THR A 114 -12.55 0.39 26.89
C THR A 114 -13.32 -0.80 26.30
N GLU A 115 -13.15 -1.09 25.00
CA GLU A 115 -13.81 -2.17 24.25
C GLU A 115 -15.35 -2.17 24.34
N SER A 116 -15.93 -1.03 24.70
CA SER A 116 -17.38 -0.84 24.77
C SER A 116 -17.92 -0.44 23.40
N TYR A 117 -17.81 -1.36 22.44
CA TYR A 117 -18.05 -1.07 21.02
C TYR A 117 -19.45 -0.58 20.72
N SER A 118 -20.50 -1.05 21.40
CA SER A 118 -21.88 -0.55 21.20
C SER A 118 -22.05 0.92 21.57
N ARG A 119 -21.44 1.37 22.68
CA ARG A 119 -21.46 2.78 23.10
C ARG A 119 -20.60 3.64 22.19
N ALA A 120 -19.46 3.08 21.76
CA ALA A 120 -18.58 3.74 20.81
C ALA A 120 -19.27 3.95 19.45
N ASP A 121 -19.97 2.93 18.97
CA ASP A 121 -20.76 2.94 17.73
C ASP A 121 -21.83 4.02 17.73
N ALA A 122 -22.67 4.07 18.77
CA ALA A 122 -23.69 5.12 18.90
C ALA A 122 -23.08 6.53 18.92
N SER A 123 -21.92 6.69 19.57
CA SER A 123 -21.23 7.98 19.63
C SER A 123 -20.58 8.35 18.29
N PHE A 124 -20.00 7.40 17.57
CA PHE A 124 -19.47 7.61 16.21
C PHE A 124 -20.58 7.93 15.22
N ALA A 125 -21.70 7.21 15.27
CA ALA A 125 -22.86 7.45 14.42
C ALA A 125 -23.41 8.87 14.59
N GLN A 126 -23.56 9.33 15.84
CA GLN A 126 -23.98 10.70 16.13
C GLN A 126 -22.97 11.73 15.63
N ALA A 127 -21.67 11.50 15.84
CA ALA A 127 -20.63 12.41 15.34
C ALA A 127 -20.63 12.49 13.81
N TYR A 128 -20.84 11.36 13.13
CA TYR A 128 -20.89 11.27 11.68
C TYR A 128 -22.12 11.99 11.12
N GLN A 129 -23.30 11.76 11.70
CA GLN A 129 -24.52 12.45 11.28
C GLN A 129 -24.41 13.98 11.45
N LEU A 130 -23.92 14.43 12.61
CA LEU A 130 -23.68 15.87 12.84
C LEU A 130 -22.67 16.45 11.84
N ALA A 131 -21.71 15.65 11.36
CA ALA A 131 -20.73 16.08 10.38
C ALA A 131 -21.34 16.20 8.96
N LEU A 132 -22.27 15.32 8.60
CA LEU A 132 -23.03 15.41 7.35
C LEU A 132 -23.98 16.61 7.35
N ASP A 133 -24.64 16.87 8.49
CA ASP A 133 -25.64 17.93 8.64
C ASP A 133 -25.03 19.34 8.76
N ASP A 134 -23.71 19.47 8.94
CA ASP A 134 -23.03 20.76 9.13
C ASP A 134 -22.48 21.30 7.80
N PRO A 135 -23.20 22.20 7.08
CA PRO A 135 -22.73 22.86 5.86
C PRO A 135 -21.51 23.76 6.07
N THR A 136 -21.03 23.97 7.30
CA THR A 136 -19.85 24.79 7.61
C THR A 136 -18.63 23.95 8.03
N LEU A 137 -18.73 22.62 7.98
CA LEU A 137 -17.65 21.73 8.34
C LEU A 137 -16.49 21.80 7.33
N GLY A 138 -15.51 22.66 7.61
CA GLY A 138 -14.40 22.93 6.68
C GLY A 138 -14.66 24.16 5.80
N LYS A 139 -13.60 24.73 5.25
CA LYS A 139 -13.66 25.93 4.40
C LYS A 139 -14.04 25.60 2.96
N THR A 140 -13.71 24.39 2.52
CA THR A 140 -13.92 23.90 1.15
C THR A 140 -14.71 22.59 1.18
N ARG A 141 -15.32 22.22 0.04
CA ARG A 141 -15.96 20.91 -0.15
C ARG A 141 -14.99 19.76 0.16
N GLN A 142 -13.77 19.86 -0.34
CA GLN A 142 -12.71 18.88 -0.12
C GLN A 142 -12.36 18.74 1.38
N GLU A 143 -12.22 19.85 2.11
CA GLU A 143 -11.97 19.80 3.56
C GLU A 143 -13.13 19.15 4.32
N ARG A 144 -14.37 19.41 3.92
CA ARG A 144 -15.56 18.75 4.48
C ARG A 144 -15.48 17.25 4.28
N LEU A 145 -15.29 16.81 3.04
CA LEU A 145 -15.20 15.38 2.69
C LEU A 145 -14.07 14.70 3.45
N ILE A 146 -12.90 15.34 3.58
CA ILE A 146 -11.79 14.78 4.36
C ILE A 146 -12.20 14.54 5.82
N LYS A 147 -13.00 15.44 6.40
CA LYS A 147 -13.47 15.34 7.79
C LYS A 147 -14.57 14.28 7.94
N THR A 148 -15.59 14.28 7.10
CA THR A 148 -16.71 13.31 7.18
C THR A 148 -16.22 11.88 6.97
N THR A 149 -15.54 11.62 5.85
CA THR A 149 -14.94 10.31 5.58
C THR A 149 -13.84 9.94 6.58
N GLY A 150 -13.16 10.92 7.19
CA GLY A 150 -12.19 10.69 8.27
C GLY A 150 -12.84 10.11 9.52
N ILE A 151 -14.07 10.55 9.85
CA ILE A 151 -14.88 9.95 10.92
C ILE A 151 -15.27 8.52 10.55
N ALA A 152 -15.77 8.30 9.33
CA ALA A 152 -16.14 6.96 8.84
C ALA A 152 -14.95 6.00 8.88
N ILE A 153 -13.75 6.42 8.45
CA ILE A 153 -12.53 5.59 8.50
C ILE A 153 -12.18 5.19 9.93
N ARG A 154 -12.25 6.11 10.89
CA ARG A 154 -11.96 5.80 12.30
C ARG A 154 -13.01 4.89 12.92
N TRP A 155 -14.26 5.06 12.55
CA TRP A 155 -15.36 4.22 13.00
C TRP A 155 -15.27 2.81 12.40
N GLY A 156 -14.97 2.67 11.11
CA GLY A 156 -14.74 1.39 10.45
C GLY A 156 -13.53 0.64 11.03
N ALA A 157 -12.42 1.35 11.26
CA ALA A 157 -11.22 0.78 11.87
C ALA A 157 -11.45 0.25 13.29
N MET A 158 -12.37 0.85 14.05
CA MET A 158 -12.79 0.31 15.34
C MET A 158 -13.47 -1.06 15.17
N TRP A 159 -14.37 -1.20 14.20
CA TRP A 159 -15.06 -2.46 13.92
C TRP A 159 -14.11 -3.54 13.38
N GLU A 160 -13.08 -3.15 12.61
CA GLU A 160 -12.00 -4.06 12.24
C GLU A 160 -11.25 -4.59 13.46
N ALA A 161 -10.89 -3.72 14.41
CA ALA A 161 -10.23 -4.12 15.65
C ALA A 161 -11.12 -5.05 16.50
N ALA A 162 -12.43 -4.85 16.46
CA ALA A 162 -13.43 -5.72 17.08
C ALA A 162 -13.66 -7.05 16.33
N ARG A 163 -13.03 -7.23 15.15
CA ARG A 163 -13.22 -8.38 14.23
C ARG A 163 -14.65 -8.53 13.68
N GLU A 164 -15.44 -7.46 13.70
CA GLU A 164 -16.79 -7.41 13.14
C GLU A 164 -16.73 -6.85 11.71
N LEU A 165 -16.24 -7.66 10.77
CA LEU A 165 -15.95 -7.22 9.40
C LEU A 165 -17.18 -6.67 8.66
N GLY A 166 -18.36 -7.25 8.86
CA GLY A 166 -19.60 -6.78 8.23
C GLY A 166 -19.96 -5.33 8.63
N LYS A 167 -19.80 -5.00 9.92
CA LYS A 167 -20.02 -3.62 10.41
C LYS A 167 -18.94 -2.66 9.94
N ALA A 168 -17.69 -3.12 9.87
CA ALA A 168 -16.60 -2.33 9.32
C ALA A 168 -16.89 -1.95 7.86
N ILE A 169 -17.27 -2.93 7.04
CA ILE A 169 -17.66 -2.74 5.63
C ILE A 169 -18.79 -1.71 5.53
N GLU A 170 -19.88 -1.87 6.28
CA GLU A 170 -21.03 -0.97 6.25
C GLU A 170 -20.62 0.49 6.55
N VAL A 171 -19.75 0.70 7.53
CA VAL A 171 -19.29 2.04 7.91
C VAL A 171 -18.34 2.64 6.89
N TYR A 172 -17.39 1.87 6.36
CA TYR A 172 -16.52 2.35 5.28
C TYR A 172 -17.33 2.73 4.03
N ASP A 173 -18.35 1.93 3.72
CA ASP A 173 -19.28 2.21 2.63
C ASP A 173 -20.02 3.54 2.79
N LYS A 174 -20.39 3.93 4.02
CA LYS A 174 -21.01 5.24 4.28
C LYS A 174 -20.07 6.37 3.84
N GLY A 175 -18.79 6.30 4.20
CA GLY A 175 -17.81 7.30 3.79
C GLY A 175 -17.44 7.23 2.30
N PHE A 176 -17.47 6.03 1.70
CA PHE A 176 -17.28 5.87 0.26
C PHE A 176 -18.41 6.52 -0.55
N ARG A 177 -19.67 6.32 -0.16
CA ARG A 177 -20.84 6.86 -0.88
C ARG A 177 -20.82 8.37 -1.00
N GLU A 178 -20.34 9.10 0.00
CA GLU A 178 -20.18 10.56 -0.09
C GLU A 178 -19.34 11.00 -1.30
N ILE A 179 -18.34 10.20 -1.68
CA ILE A 179 -17.45 10.49 -2.82
C ILE A 179 -18.04 9.91 -4.10
N ALA A 180 -18.61 8.69 -4.05
CA ALA A 180 -19.23 8.05 -5.20
C ALA A 180 -20.41 8.89 -5.75
N ASP A 181 -21.29 9.37 -4.87
CA ASP A 181 -22.45 10.19 -5.25
C ASP A 181 -22.00 11.52 -5.92
N LEU A 182 -20.88 12.09 -5.48
CA LEU A 182 -20.29 13.28 -6.11
C LEU A 182 -19.73 12.99 -7.51
N VAL A 183 -19.11 11.82 -7.69
CA VAL A 183 -18.61 11.39 -9.00
C VAL A 183 -19.78 11.11 -9.95
N ASP A 184 -20.80 10.40 -9.50
CA ASP A 184 -21.98 10.06 -10.28
C ASP A 184 -22.78 11.31 -10.69
N ALA A 185 -22.93 12.28 -9.79
CA ALA A 185 -23.59 13.55 -10.08
C ALA A 185 -22.83 14.40 -11.12
N ALA A 186 -21.50 14.28 -11.17
CA ALA A 186 -20.67 15.01 -12.12
C ALA A 186 -20.67 14.38 -13.53
N LEU A 187 -20.97 13.08 -13.65
CA LEU A 187 -20.87 12.33 -14.89
C LEU A 187 -21.71 12.92 -16.06
N PRO A 188 -22.99 13.32 -15.89
CA PRO A 188 -23.77 13.90 -16.97
C PRO A 188 -23.24 15.25 -17.47
N ALA A 189 -22.69 16.08 -16.57
CA ALA A 189 -22.13 17.38 -16.92
C ALA A 189 -20.83 17.24 -17.74
N GLN A 190 -20.02 16.23 -17.43
CA GLN A 190 -18.85 15.89 -18.23
C GLN A 190 -19.23 15.48 -19.66
N LEU A 191 -20.26 14.66 -19.79
CA LEU A 191 -20.73 14.16 -21.08
C LEU A 191 -21.31 15.26 -21.98
N ALA A 192 -22.00 16.24 -21.39
CA ALA A 192 -22.57 17.37 -22.11
C ALA A 192 -21.52 18.42 -22.57
N SER A 193 -20.43 18.59 -21.81
CA SER A 193 -19.40 19.60 -22.08
C SER A 193 -18.62 19.40 -23.39
N THR A 194 -18.70 18.22 -23.99
CA THR A 194 -18.11 17.86 -25.29
C THR A 194 -18.69 18.66 -26.48
N SER A 195 -19.84 19.32 -26.29
CA SER A 195 -20.61 19.93 -27.39
C SER A 195 -20.49 21.45 -27.48
N THR A 196 -19.98 22.15 -26.46
CA THR A 196 -19.95 23.62 -26.47
C THR A 196 -18.91 24.16 -25.49
N SER A 197 -17.91 24.86 -26.03
CA SER A 197 -16.91 25.63 -25.28
C SER A 197 -17.55 26.75 -24.46
N THR A 198 -17.99 26.45 -23.24
CA THR A 198 -18.51 27.47 -22.32
C THR A 198 -17.87 27.28 -20.95
N THR A 199 -17.00 28.23 -20.60
CA THR A 199 -16.03 28.25 -19.51
C THR A 199 -16.62 28.50 -18.11
N THR A 200 -17.74 27.85 -17.75
CA THR A 200 -18.45 28.19 -16.50
C THR A 200 -18.80 27.04 -15.54
N ALA A 201 -18.28 25.82 -15.73
CA ALA A 201 -18.67 24.64 -14.94
C ALA A 201 -17.51 23.93 -14.20
N THR A 202 -16.48 24.63 -13.74
CA THR A 202 -15.36 24.01 -13.01
C THR A 202 -15.63 23.77 -11.52
N ALA A 203 -16.71 24.31 -10.95
CA ALA A 203 -16.94 24.29 -9.50
C ALA A 203 -17.51 22.97 -8.94
N ASP A 204 -18.18 22.14 -9.75
CA ASP A 204 -18.86 20.93 -9.27
C ASP A 204 -18.13 19.61 -9.56
N MET A 205 -17.06 19.63 -10.36
CA MET A 205 -16.30 18.43 -10.70
C MET A 205 -15.53 17.87 -9.49
N PRO A 206 -15.56 16.54 -9.24
CA PRO A 206 -14.72 15.92 -8.22
C PRO A 206 -13.23 16.12 -8.56
N THR A 207 -12.48 16.57 -7.57
CA THR A 207 -11.03 16.76 -7.67
C THR A 207 -10.30 15.43 -7.67
N LYS A 208 -9.07 15.43 -8.20
CA LYS A 208 -8.17 14.26 -8.15
C LYS A 208 -8.00 13.70 -6.72
N LEU A 209 -7.87 14.57 -5.71
CA LEU A 209 -7.70 14.12 -4.32
C LEU A 209 -8.97 13.47 -3.77
N GLU A 210 -10.15 14.02 -4.08
CA GLU A 210 -11.43 13.42 -3.68
C GLU A 210 -11.57 12.02 -4.30
N ILE A 211 -11.22 11.85 -5.57
CA ILE A 211 -11.28 10.56 -6.27
C ILE A 211 -10.27 9.56 -5.69
N MET A 212 -9.00 9.94 -5.50
CA MET A 212 -7.98 9.06 -4.90
C MET A 212 -8.40 8.60 -3.50
N ARG A 213 -9.04 9.48 -2.72
CA ARG A 213 -9.58 9.14 -1.41
C ARG A 213 -10.73 8.15 -1.51
N GLY A 214 -11.67 8.36 -2.43
CA GLY A 214 -12.75 7.40 -2.70
C GLY A 214 -12.21 6.04 -3.12
N ALA A 215 -11.20 6.03 -4.00
CA ALA A 215 -10.55 4.82 -4.46
C ALA A 215 -9.88 4.07 -3.31
N ALA A 216 -9.15 4.77 -2.43
CA ALA A 216 -8.53 4.16 -1.26
C ALA A 216 -9.56 3.52 -0.30
N ILE A 217 -10.70 4.17 -0.06
CA ILE A 217 -11.79 3.60 0.76
C ILE A 217 -12.41 2.39 0.03
N ALA A 218 -12.67 2.48 -1.27
CA ALA A 218 -13.22 1.38 -2.05
C ALA A 218 -12.30 0.15 -2.06
N LEU A 219 -10.99 0.35 -2.27
CA LEU A 219 -10.00 -0.74 -2.16
C LEU A 219 -10.02 -1.36 -0.76
N LYS A 220 -10.13 -0.55 0.30
CA LYS A 220 -10.23 -1.05 1.67
C LYS A 220 -11.49 -1.86 1.91
N VAL A 221 -12.65 -1.41 1.40
CA VAL A 221 -13.90 -2.17 1.45
C VAL A 221 -13.74 -3.49 0.73
N GLY A 222 -13.20 -3.49 -0.50
CA GLY A 222 -12.97 -4.70 -1.26
C GLY A 222 -12.03 -5.69 -0.56
N ASP A 223 -10.98 -5.20 0.09
CA ASP A 223 -10.06 -6.03 0.89
C ASP A 223 -10.82 -6.72 2.04
N LEU A 224 -11.64 -5.96 2.78
CA LEU A 224 -12.46 -6.50 3.88
C LEU A 224 -13.55 -7.47 3.40
N SER A 225 -14.17 -7.19 2.25
CA SER A 225 -15.17 -8.07 1.67
C SER A 225 -14.56 -9.38 1.15
N CYS A 226 -13.33 -9.33 0.62
CA CYS A 226 -12.55 -10.55 0.33
C CYS A 226 -12.24 -11.34 1.61
N ASP A 227 -11.90 -10.66 2.71
CA ASP A 227 -11.62 -11.29 4.00
C ASP A 227 -12.86 -11.94 4.63
N LEU A 228 -14.03 -11.29 4.49
CA LEU A 228 -15.32 -11.81 4.95
C LEU A 228 -15.72 -13.08 4.18
N GLY A 229 -15.47 -13.10 2.86
CA GLY A 229 -15.79 -14.23 1.99
C GLY A 229 -17.29 -14.44 1.77
N GLY A 230 -17.62 -15.44 0.95
CA GLY A 230 -18.99 -15.67 0.48
C GLY A 230 -19.29 -14.95 -0.84
N THR A 231 -20.32 -15.40 -1.55
CA THR A 231 -20.63 -14.94 -2.91
C THR A 231 -20.99 -13.46 -2.96
N GLU A 232 -21.82 -13.00 -2.03
CA GLU A 232 -22.25 -11.60 -1.95
C GLU A 232 -21.09 -10.66 -1.61
N ALA A 233 -20.26 -11.03 -0.62
CA ALA A 233 -19.10 -10.22 -0.26
C ALA A 233 -18.07 -10.16 -1.39
N LEU A 234 -17.85 -11.27 -2.12
CA LEU A 234 -16.94 -11.27 -3.27
C LEU A 234 -17.48 -10.43 -4.44
N ALA A 235 -18.80 -10.41 -4.67
CA ALA A 235 -19.41 -9.52 -5.66
C ALA A 235 -19.26 -8.04 -5.25
N HIS A 236 -19.45 -7.74 -3.97
CA HIS A 236 -19.23 -6.39 -3.44
C HIS A 236 -17.76 -5.96 -3.55
N ALA A 237 -16.82 -6.88 -3.33
CA ALA A 237 -15.40 -6.62 -3.54
C ALA A 237 -15.08 -6.30 -5.00
N GLU A 238 -15.67 -7.05 -5.94
CA GLU A 238 -15.52 -6.83 -7.37
C GLU A 238 -16.02 -5.43 -7.76
N GLU A 239 -17.23 -5.05 -7.32
CA GLU A 239 -17.81 -3.71 -7.55
C GLU A 239 -16.88 -2.60 -7.07
N ARG A 240 -16.36 -2.72 -5.84
CA ARG A 240 -15.51 -1.69 -5.22
C ARG A 240 -14.14 -1.58 -5.88
N TYR A 241 -13.51 -2.70 -6.23
CA TYR A 241 -12.25 -2.68 -6.98
C TYR A 241 -12.41 -2.15 -8.40
N ALA A 242 -13.51 -2.51 -9.08
CA ALA A 242 -13.80 -2.01 -10.43
C ALA A 242 -14.00 -0.49 -10.42
N TRP A 243 -14.79 0.04 -9.48
CA TRP A 243 -14.97 1.48 -9.32
C TRP A 243 -13.63 2.19 -9.10
N ALA A 244 -12.80 1.68 -8.18
CA ALA A 244 -11.50 2.28 -7.89
C ALA A 244 -10.59 2.30 -9.12
N LEU A 245 -10.54 1.19 -9.86
CA LEU A 245 -9.73 1.09 -11.07
C LEU A 245 -10.21 2.07 -12.15
N GLN A 246 -11.51 2.11 -12.43
CA GLN A 246 -12.11 2.99 -13.43
C GLN A 246 -11.80 4.46 -13.14
N GLU A 247 -12.03 4.88 -11.89
CA GLU A 247 -11.82 6.27 -11.50
C GLU A 247 -10.33 6.66 -11.45
N LEU A 248 -9.46 5.75 -10.99
CA LEU A 248 -8.02 5.98 -11.06
C LEU A 248 -7.51 6.04 -12.49
N MET A 249 -8.09 5.28 -13.43
CA MET A 249 -7.76 5.40 -14.86
C MET A 249 -8.21 6.75 -15.40
N ARG A 250 -9.45 7.16 -15.13
CA ARG A 250 -10.02 8.44 -15.58
C ARG A 250 -9.20 9.65 -15.15
N VAL A 251 -8.66 9.61 -13.93
CA VAL A 251 -7.83 10.70 -13.37
C VAL A 251 -6.37 10.67 -13.86
N ASN A 252 -5.88 9.52 -14.33
CA ASN A 252 -4.49 9.36 -14.77
C ASN A 252 -4.31 9.36 -16.29
N MET A 253 -5.39 9.25 -17.07
CA MET A 253 -5.32 9.32 -18.53
C MET A 253 -5.22 10.76 -19.02
N THR A 254 -4.32 11.01 -19.98
CA THR A 254 -4.27 12.29 -20.70
C THR A 254 -5.45 12.41 -21.69
N PRO A 255 -5.89 13.64 -22.04
CA PRO A 255 -6.91 13.86 -23.09
C PRO A 255 -6.62 13.14 -24.41
N ALA A 256 -5.36 13.05 -24.80
CA ALA A 256 -4.93 12.33 -26.00
C ALA A 256 -5.06 10.80 -25.88
N GLN A 257 -4.87 10.23 -24.69
CA GLN A 257 -5.03 8.80 -24.45
C GLN A 257 -6.52 8.40 -24.39
N LEU A 258 -7.38 9.26 -23.86
CA LEU A 258 -8.83 9.04 -23.84
C LEU A 258 -9.43 9.07 -25.26
N GLN A 259 -8.92 9.93 -26.15
CA GLN A 259 -9.30 9.92 -27.57
C GLN A 259 -8.85 8.65 -28.30
N GLN A 260 -7.66 8.11 -28.00
CA GLN A 260 -7.16 6.89 -28.63
C GLN A 260 -8.01 5.65 -28.25
N VAL A 261 -8.47 5.58 -27.00
CA VAL A 261 -9.37 4.51 -26.52
C VAL A 261 -10.74 4.58 -27.20
N ASP A 262 -11.32 5.78 -27.36
CA ASP A 262 -12.58 5.98 -28.11
C ASP A 262 -12.47 5.50 -29.57
N ILE A 263 -11.33 5.76 -30.22
CA ILE A 263 -11.06 5.29 -31.59
C ILE A 263 -10.99 3.76 -31.65
N GLU A 264 -10.30 3.11 -30.70
CA GLU A 264 -10.15 1.65 -30.67
C GLU A 264 -11.47 0.93 -30.33
N GLN A 265 -12.30 1.48 -29.44
CA GLN A 265 -13.61 0.92 -29.11
C GLN A 265 -14.61 0.99 -30.28
N ARG A 266 -14.54 2.05 -31.11
CA ARG A 266 -15.39 2.19 -32.31
C ARG A 266 -15.13 1.14 -33.39
N HIS A 267 -13.97 0.48 -33.38
CA HIS A 267 -13.64 -0.56 -34.36
C HIS A 267 -14.08 -1.98 -33.95
N GLY A 268 -14.72 -2.17 -32.79
CA GLY A 268 -15.10 -3.46 -32.20
C GLY A 268 -16.58 -3.89 -32.24
N SER A 269 -17.49 -3.15 -32.91
CA SER A 269 -18.94 -3.43 -33.08
C SER A 269 -19.86 -3.23 -31.84
N PRO A 270 -21.17 -2.97 -32.04
CA PRO A 270 -21.98 -2.09 -31.20
C PRO A 270 -22.73 -2.82 -30.08
N ASP A 271 -22.76 -2.24 -28.88
CA ASP A 271 -23.93 -1.55 -28.31
C ASP A 271 -23.62 -1.20 -26.84
N HIS A 272 -23.95 0.03 -26.45
CA HIS A 272 -23.88 0.58 -25.10
C HIS A 272 -22.54 0.53 -24.34
N ARG A 273 -21.83 1.67 -24.31
CA ARG A 273 -21.66 2.48 -23.10
C ARG A 273 -21.03 3.84 -23.43
N VAL A 274 -21.42 4.81 -22.64
CA VAL A 274 -21.12 6.23 -22.80
C VAL A 274 -19.83 6.53 -22.04
N ASP A 275 -18.73 6.76 -22.76
CA ASP A 275 -17.42 7.06 -22.17
C ASP A 275 -17.33 8.52 -21.68
N PRO A 276 -16.93 8.78 -20.43
CA PRO A 276 -16.76 10.15 -19.93
C PRO A 276 -15.36 10.73 -20.21
N PRO A 277 -15.25 12.05 -20.52
CA PRO A 277 -13.99 12.72 -20.80
C PRO A 277 -13.10 12.97 -19.55
N PRO A 278 -11.81 13.27 -19.76
CA PRO A 278 -10.85 13.53 -18.68
C PRO A 278 -11.26 14.74 -17.84
N ILE A 279 -11.02 14.67 -16.53
CA ILE A 279 -11.17 15.83 -15.64
C ILE A 279 -9.98 16.77 -15.87
N GLU A 280 -10.19 17.82 -16.66
CA GLU A 280 -9.28 18.96 -16.71
C GLU A 280 -9.57 19.91 -15.54
N GLY A 281 -8.59 20.10 -14.65
CA GLY A 281 -8.67 21.14 -13.62
C GLY A 281 -7.99 20.78 -12.28
N SER A 282 -6.67 20.92 -12.22
CA SER A 282 -5.95 21.57 -11.11
C SER A 282 -4.44 21.39 -11.33
N GLU A 283 -3.83 22.27 -12.13
CA GLU A 283 -2.36 22.41 -12.20
C GLU A 283 -1.80 23.30 -11.07
N GLY A 284 -2.59 23.54 -10.02
CA GLY A 284 -2.23 24.45 -8.94
C GLY A 284 -2.69 23.95 -7.57
N ASP A 285 -2.20 22.77 -7.17
CA ASP A 285 -1.64 22.44 -5.84
C ASP A 285 -1.48 20.90 -5.79
N ASN A 286 -0.41 20.40 -6.41
CA ASN A 286 -0.09 18.98 -6.48
C ASN A 286 0.55 18.52 -5.16
N ASP A 287 -0.25 18.33 -4.12
CA ASP A 287 0.19 17.70 -2.86
C ASP A 287 0.54 16.20 -3.02
N LEU A 288 0.25 15.62 -4.19
CA LEU A 288 0.52 14.22 -4.48
C LEU A 288 1.47 14.07 -5.67
N PRO A 289 2.66 13.46 -5.47
CA PRO A 289 3.55 13.14 -6.56
C PRO A 289 2.90 12.24 -7.61
N THR A 290 3.31 12.36 -8.87
CA THR A 290 2.86 11.50 -9.99
C THR A 290 3.08 10.00 -9.76
N TRP A 291 4.00 9.62 -8.87
CA TRP A 291 4.19 8.22 -8.48
C TRP A 291 3.07 7.68 -7.57
N ALA A 292 2.41 8.53 -6.77
CA ALA A 292 1.34 8.10 -5.87
C ALA A 292 0.13 7.58 -6.66
N SER A 293 -0.19 8.26 -7.78
CA SER A 293 -1.29 7.83 -8.65
C SER A 293 -0.95 6.58 -9.48
N LYS A 294 0.34 6.36 -9.79
CA LYS A 294 0.83 5.11 -10.39
C LYS A 294 0.70 3.92 -9.43
N VAL A 295 1.10 4.09 -8.18
CA VAL A 295 1.03 3.03 -7.16
C VAL A 295 -0.41 2.62 -6.87
N GLU A 296 -1.32 3.58 -6.73
CA GLU A 296 -2.73 3.30 -6.50
C GLU A 296 -3.38 2.59 -7.69
N LEU A 297 -3.09 3.03 -8.92
CA LEU A 297 -3.61 2.41 -10.14
C LEU A 297 -3.16 0.95 -10.26
N VAL A 298 -1.86 0.69 -10.09
CA VAL A 298 -1.31 -0.66 -10.10
C VAL A 298 -1.91 -1.50 -8.97
N GLY A 299 -2.05 -0.93 -7.78
CA GLY A 299 -2.65 -1.61 -6.63
C GLY A 299 -4.13 -1.98 -6.83
N ALA A 300 -4.88 -1.20 -7.61
CA ALA A 300 -6.26 -1.52 -8.00
C ALA A 300 -6.30 -2.64 -9.04
N MET A 301 -5.45 -2.58 -10.08
CA MET A 301 -5.32 -3.65 -11.08
C MET A 301 -4.92 -4.99 -10.44
N GLU A 302 -3.97 -4.96 -9.49
CA GLU A 302 -3.53 -6.15 -8.76
C GLU A 302 -4.67 -6.78 -7.95
N ARG A 303 -5.42 -5.97 -7.20
CA ARG A 303 -6.52 -6.46 -6.36
C ARG A 303 -7.63 -7.08 -7.19
N LEU A 304 -8.06 -6.40 -8.25
CA LEU A 304 -9.11 -6.90 -9.14
C LEU A 304 -8.63 -8.14 -9.92
N GLY A 305 -7.43 -8.08 -10.50
CA GLY A 305 -6.83 -9.22 -11.20
C GLY A 305 -6.63 -10.42 -10.27
N GLY A 306 -6.20 -10.19 -9.03
CA GLY A 306 -6.07 -11.22 -8.01
C GLY A 306 -7.41 -11.82 -7.58
N LEU A 307 -8.48 -11.02 -7.50
CA LEU A 307 -9.84 -11.49 -7.25
C LEU A 307 -10.31 -12.41 -8.39
N TYR A 308 -10.16 -11.98 -9.64
CA TYR A 308 -10.50 -12.79 -10.80
C TYR A 308 -9.70 -14.08 -10.89
N ALA A 309 -8.39 -14.01 -10.61
CA ALA A 309 -7.55 -15.19 -10.56
C ALA A 309 -8.12 -16.21 -9.56
N ARG A 310 -8.44 -15.79 -8.32
CA ARG A 310 -9.03 -16.65 -7.27
C ARG A 310 -10.39 -17.26 -7.66
N GLN A 311 -11.14 -16.58 -8.53
CA GLN A 311 -12.42 -17.06 -9.05
C GLN A 311 -12.26 -18.00 -10.27
N GLY A 312 -11.03 -18.28 -10.72
CA GLY A 312 -10.76 -19.05 -11.93
C GLY A 312 -11.01 -18.28 -13.24
N LYS A 313 -11.28 -16.98 -13.16
CA LYS A 313 -11.55 -16.07 -14.28
C LYS A 313 -10.23 -15.58 -14.90
N LEU A 314 -9.44 -16.50 -15.46
CA LEU A 314 -8.10 -16.20 -15.98
C LEU A 314 -8.13 -15.17 -17.12
N GLU A 315 -9.15 -15.23 -17.97
CA GLU A 315 -9.38 -14.34 -19.10
C GLU A 315 -9.54 -12.87 -18.70
N TYR A 316 -10.02 -12.60 -17.48
CA TYR A 316 -10.11 -11.25 -16.92
C TYR A 316 -8.87 -10.90 -16.08
N ALA A 317 -8.31 -11.87 -15.34
CA ALA A 317 -7.15 -11.66 -14.49
C ALA A 317 -5.87 -11.33 -15.28
N GLN A 318 -5.63 -12.08 -16.36
CA GLN A 318 -4.43 -11.96 -17.17
C GLN A 318 -4.19 -10.55 -17.72
N PRO A 319 -5.13 -9.92 -18.46
CA PRO A 319 -4.89 -8.59 -19.02
C PRO A 319 -4.65 -7.53 -17.94
N LEU A 320 -5.36 -7.59 -16.80
CA LEU A 320 -5.16 -6.65 -15.69
C LEU A 320 -3.75 -6.76 -15.08
N LEU A 321 -3.30 -7.98 -14.79
CA LEU A 321 -1.97 -8.21 -14.22
C LEU A 321 -0.86 -7.87 -15.23
N GLN A 322 -1.05 -8.15 -16.52
CA GLN A 322 -0.10 -7.78 -17.57
C GLN A 322 0.01 -6.25 -17.73
N GLN A 323 -1.11 -5.54 -17.68
CA GLN A 323 -1.12 -4.08 -17.74
C GLN A 323 -0.45 -3.45 -16.52
N ALA A 324 -0.67 -4.01 -15.33
CA ALA A 324 0.00 -3.58 -14.11
C ALA A 324 1.52 -3.78 -14.20
N ILE A 325 1.97 -4.95 -14.71
CA ILE A 325 3.39 -5.23 -14.97
C ILE A 325 3.97 -4.22 -15.97
N ALA A 326 3.29 -3.94 -17.08
CA ALA A 326 3.76 -3.02 -18.11
C ALA A 326 3.86 -1.56 -17.59
N THR A 327 2.97 -1.19 -16.67
CA THR A 327 2.98 0.13 -16.01
C THR A 327 4.22 0.29 -15.12
N LEU A 328 4.61 -0.76 -14.38
CA LEU A 328 5.79 -0.74 -13.51
C LEU A 328 7.10 -0.94 -14.28
N LEU A 329 7.10 -1.85 -15.25
CA LEU A 329 8.27 -2.30 -15.99
C LEU A 329 8.01 -2.16 -17.50
N PRO A 330 8.06 -0.92 -18.03
CA PRO A 330 7.79 -0.67 -19.45
C PRO A 330 8.85 -1.36 -20.32
N PRO A 331 8.46 -1.91 -21.48
CA PRO A 331 9.42 -2.49 -22.41
C PRO A 331 10.37 -1.40 -22.92
N PRO A 332 11.63 -1.75 -23.25
CA PRO A 332 12.54 -0.81 -23.89
C PRO A 332 11.92 -0.31 -25.20
N SER A 333 11.76 1.00 -25.35
CA SER A 333 11.22 1.60 -26.59
C SER A 333 12.12 1.24 -27.77
N LYS A 334 11.51 0.79 -28.87
CA LYS A 334 12.21 0.52 -30.13
C LYS A 334 12.80 1.79 -30.76
N ASP A 335 12.22 2.95 -30.44
CA ASP A 335 12.64 4.27 -30.90
C ASP A 335 13.59 4.97 -29.91
N ALA A 336 14.00 4.28 -28.85
CA ALA A 336 14.97 4.81 -27.90
C ALA A 336 16.30 5.04 -28.62
N ASN A 337 16.62 6.31 -28.85
CA ASN A 337 17.92 6.73 -29.37
C ASN A 337 19.02 6.04 -28.54
N PRO A 338 19.91 5.22 -29.14
CA PRO A 338 20.91 4.42 -28.42
C PRO A 338 21.87 5.27 -27.57
N ARG A 339 21.90 6.59 -27.77
CA ARG A 339 22.67 7.56 -26.97
C ARG A 339 21.96 8.05 -25.70
N LYS A 340 20.66 7.81 -25.54
CA LYS A 340 19.86 8.23 -24.37
C LYS A 340 19.33 6.99 -23.66
N LYS A 341 20.21 6.25 -22.98
CA LYS A 341 19.80 5.18 -22.06
C LYS A 341 18.92 5.80 -20.98
N LEU A 342 17.62 5.54 -21.03
CA LEU A 342 16.73 5.87 -19.93
C LEU A 342 17.21 5.09 -18.69
N PRO A 343 17.26 5.71 -17.50
CA PRO A 343 17.61 4.98 -16.29
C PRO A 343 16.65 3.79 -16.11
N PRO A 344 17.14 2.66 -15.55
CA PRO A 344 16.25 1.54 -15.24
C PRO A 344 15.14 2.00 -14.28
N PRO A 345 13.95 1.38 -14.33
CA PRO A 345 12.89 1.70 -13.39
C PRO A 345 13.37 1.54 -11.94
N PRO A 346 12.75 2.26 -10.97
CA PRO A 346 13.09 2.14 -9.56
C PRO A 346 13.08 0.70 -9.06
N VAL A 347 13.89 0.42 -8.04
CA VAL A 347 13.96 -0.92 -7.42
C VAL A 347 12.58 -1.37 -6.96
N ALA A 348 11.80 -0.49 -6.32
CA ALA A 348 10.42 -0.74 -5.91
C ALA A 348 9.56 -1.27 -7.07
N ASP A 349 9.52 -0.55 -8.20
CA ASP A 349 8.72 -0.91 -9.36
C ASP A 349 9.13 -2.26 -9.95
N ARG A 350 10.43 -2.54 -10.01
CA ARG A 350 10.96 -3.81 -10.54
C ARG A 350 10.62 -4.98 -9.64
N CYS A 351 10.79 -4.82 -8.33
CA CYS A 351 10.46 -5.86 -7.35
C CYS A 351 8.96 -6.13 -7.31
N HIS A 352 8.14 -5.07 -7.35
CA HIS A 352 6.69 -5.21 -7.38
C HIS A 352 6.19 -5.80 -8.70
N ALA A 353 6.76 -5.44 -9.85
CA ALA A 353 6.48 -6.11 -11.12
C ALA A 353 6.80 -7.61 -11.07
N ALA A 354 7.90 -8.00 -10.41
CA ALA A 354 8.25 -9.40 -10.20
C ALA A 354 7.22 -10.12 -9.31
N THR A 355 6.66 -9.45 -8.28
CA THR A 355 5.53 -9.95 -7.48
C THR A 355 4.33 -10.25 -8.37
N LEU A 356 3.93 -9.29 -9.22
CA LEU A 356 2.79 -9.44 -10.13
C LEU A 356 2.98 -10.57 -11.15
N MET A 357 4.20 -10.73 -11.68
CA MET A 357 4.53 -11.86 -12.57
C MET A 357 4.34 -13.21 -11.88
N ASN A 358 4.67 -13.31 -10.60
CA ASN A 358 4.49 -14.53 -9.82
C ASN A 358 3.01 -14.79 -9.48
N ASN A 359 2.24 -13.73 -9.20
CA ASN A 359 0.78 -13.81 -9.05
C ASN A 359 0.12 -14.28 -10.36
N LEU A 360 0.54 -13.74 -11.50
CA LEU A 360 0.08 -14.14 -12.82
C LEU A 360 0.44 -15.60 -13.13
N ALA A 361 1.68 -16.04 -12.82
CA ALA A 361 2.07 -17.44 -12.95
C ALA A 361 1.14 -18.37 -12.14
N SER A 362 0.76 -17.95 -10.93
CA SER A 362 -0.16 -18.71 -10.08
C SER A 362 -1.58 -18.71 -10.64
N ALA A 363 -2.02 -17.62 -11.28
CA ALA A 363 -3.33 -17.52 -11.93
C ALA A 363 -3.52 -18.58 -13.04
N PHE A 364 -2.49 -18.85 -13.83
CA PHE A 364 -2.54 -19.87 -14.89
C PHE A 364 -2.84 -21.28 -14.38
N VAL A 365 -2.44 -21.62 -13.15
CA VAL A 365 -2.53 -23.00 -12.62
C VAL A 365 -3.51 -23.15 -11.47
N GLN A 366 -4.53 -22.27 -11.38
CA GLN A 366 -5.55 -22.36 -10.32
C GLN A 366 -6.56 -23.48 -10.52
N GLU A 367 -6.76 -23.92 -11.76
CA GLU A 367 -7.66 -25.04 -12.05
C GLU A 367 -7.16 -26.34 -11.40
N PRO A 368 -8.04 -27.26 -10.98
CA PRO A 368 -7.63 -28.52 -10.35
C PRO A 368 -6.71 -29.40 -11.20
N SER A 369 -6.79 -29.26 -12.53
CA SER A 369 -6.04 -30.04 -13.53
C SER A 369 -5.58 -29.13 -14.67
N PRO A 370 -4.57 -28.27 -14.46
CA PRO A 370 -4.16 -27.29 -15.47
C PRO A 370 -3.56 -27.98 -16.69
N SER A 371 -3.80 -27.43 -17.88
CA SER A 371 -3.24 -27.93 -19.13
C SER A 371 -1.71 -27.76 -19.17
N VAL A 372 -1.03 -28.56 -19.99
CA VAL A 372 0.43 -28.44 -20.20
C VAL A 372 0.80 -27.04 -20.68
N ALA A 373 0.02 -26.47 -21.60
CA ALA A 373 0.23 -25.11 -22.10
C ALA A 373 0.10 -24.06 -20.97
N SER A 374 -0.79 -24.28 -20.02
CA SER A 374 -0.94 -23.39 -18.86
C SER A 374 0.24 -23.50 -17.89
N ILE A 375 0.70 -24.72 -17.61
CA ILE A 375 1.90 -24.97 -16.79
C ILE A 375 3.14 -24.33 -17.44
N ASP A 376 3.28 -24.42 -18.76
CA ASP A 376 4.37 -23.80 -19.51
C ASP A 376 4.31 -22.27 -19.43
N SER A 377 3.12 -21.70 -19.62
CA SER A 377 2.89 -20.25 -19.51
C SER A 377 3.20 -19.74 -18.11
N ALA A 378 2.73 -20.43 -17.07
CA ALA A 378 3.06 -20.15 -15.69
C ALA A 378 4.58 -20.22 -15.43
N SER A 379 5.24 -21.24 -15.96
CA SER A 379 6.69 -21.43 -15.81
C SER A 379 7.49 -20.31 -16.44
N ARG A 380 7.06 -19.77 -17.60
CA ARG A 380 7.71 -18.61 -18.22
C ARG A 380 7.59 -17.36 -17.35
N TRP A 381 6.39 -17.06 -16.84
CA TRP A 381 6.16 -15.92 -15.95
C TRP A 381 6.93 -16.03 -14.63
N ALA A 382 6.95 -17.21 -14.00
CA ALA A 382 7.71 -17.43 -12.76
C ALA A 382 9.22 -17.32 -12.98
N ARG A 383 9.76 -17.80 -14.12
CA ARG A 383 11.17 -17.59 -14.49
C ARG A 383 11.49 -16.12 -14.73
N GLN A 384 10.60 -15.38 -15.39
CA GLN A 384 10.77 -13.95 -15.62
C GLN A 384 10.78 -13.17 -14.29
N SER A 385 9.86 -13.49 -13.37
CA SER A 385 9.83 -12.95 -12.01
C SER A 385 11.18 -13.13 -11.30
N LEU A 386 11.72 -14.36 -11.30
CA LEU A 386 13.04 -14.64 -10.72
C LEU A 386 14.17 -13.87 -11.41
N ALA A 387 14.14 -13.77 -12.73
CA ALA A 387 15.17 -13.06 -13.49
C ALA A 387 15.21 -11.57 -13.11
N VAL A 388 14.04 -10.93 -12.97
CA VAL A 388 13.93 -9.54 -12.52
C VAL A 388 14.46 -9.38 -11.09
N ALA A 389 14.02 -10.23 -10.16
CA ALA A 389 14.44 -10.18 -8.76
C ALA A 389 15.96 -10.40 -8.57
N HIS A 390 16.54 -11.39 -9.26
CA HIS A 390 17.98 -11.64 -9.25
C HIS A 390 18.78 -10.54 -9.94
N GLY A 391 18.22 -9.92 -11.00
CA GLY A 391 18.82 -8.78 -11.67
C GLY A 391 18.97 -7.58 -10.74
N VAL A 392 17.93 -7.27 -9.95
CA VAL A 392 17.98 -6.23 -8.92
C VAL A 392 19.04 -6.57 -7.86
N ARG A 393 19.06 -7.80 -7.34
CA ARG A 393 20.06 -8.23 -6.36
C ARG A 393 21.48 -8.02 -6.86
N THR A 394 21.78 -8.51 -8.06
CA THR A 394 23.13 -8.39 -8.67
C THR A 394 23.54 -6.92 -8.80
N GLU A 395 22.62 -6.05 -9.21
CA GLU A 395 22.86 -4.61 -9.29
C GLU A 395 23.17 -4.00 -7.91
N MET A 396 22.40 -4.34 -6.88
CA MET A 396 22.60 -3.80 -5.54
C MET A 396 23.90 -4.29 -4.88
N ILE A 397 24.29 -5.55 -5.13
CA ILE A 397 25.61 -6.07 -4.74
C ILE A 397 26.72 -5.28 -5.43
N GLY A 398 26.60 -5.03 -6.73
CA GLY A 398 27.55 -4.21 -7.49
C GLY A 398 27.69 -2.80 -6.92
N LYS A 399 26.57 -2.15 -6.60
CA LYS A 399 26.54 -0.83 -5.94
C LYS A 399 27.19 -0.81 -4.55
N ARG A 400 27.24 -1.96 -3.86
CA ARG A 400 27.85 -2.15 -2.54
C ARG A 400 29.32 -2.61 -2.61
N GLY A 401 29.96 -2.45 -3.77
CA GLY A 401 31.36 -2.84 -3.96
C GLY A 401 31.60 -4.34 -4.04
N GLY A 402 30.58 -5.12 -4.43
CA GLY A 402 30.68 -6.57 -4.62
C GLY A 402 30.42 -7.39 -3.36
N ASN A 403 30.21 -6.75 -2.21
CA ASN A 403 29.89 -7.46 -0.98
C ASN A 403 28.39 -7.81 -0.94
N GLU A 404 28.07 -9.09 -0.77
CA GLU A 404 26.70 -9.54 -0.50
C GLU A 404 26.32 -9.12 0.92
N VAL A 405 25.62 -7.99 1.03
CA VAL A 405 25.07 -7.47 2.29
C VAL A 405 23.56 -7.74 2.28
N ALA A 406 23.02 -8.10 3.45
CA ALA A 406 21.59 -8.27 3.64
C ALA A 406 20.81 -7.05 3.12
N ALA A 407 19.67 -7.31 2.48
CA ALA A 407 18.75 -6.27 2.05
C ALA A 407 18.36 -5.39 3.25
N LYS A 408 18.59 -4.08 3.15
CA LYS A 408 18.29 -3.11 4.21
C LYS A 408 17.02 -2.34 3.94
N ASP A 409 16.77 -2.05 2.67
CA ASP A 409 15.63 -1.25 2.23
C ASP A 409 14.43 -2.17 1.96
N ARG A 410 13.23 -1.68 2.29
CA ARG A 410 11.97 -2.43 2.20
C ARG A 410 11.75 -3.00 0.79
N GLU A 411 12.13 -2.23 -0.21
CA GLU A 411 11.97 -2.52 -1.64
C GLU A 411 12.89 -3.68 -2.07
N GLU A 412 14.12 -3.74 -1.55
CA GLU A 412 15.01 -4.87 -1.80
C GLU A 412 14.51 -6.15 -1.14
N VAL A 413 13.96 -6.04 0.07
CA VAL A 413 13.35 -7.16 0.78
C VAL A 413 12.20 -7.76 -0.01
N GLU A 414 11.41 -6.96 -0.73
CA GLU A 414 10.37 -7.46 -1.64
C GLU A 414 10.96 -8.37 -2.72
N CYS A 415 12.00 -7.94 -3.44
CA CYS A 415 12.68 -8.79 -4.42
C CYS A 415 13.23 -10.09 -3.81
N GLU A 416 13.75 -10.03 -2.59
CA GLU A 416 14.26 -11.20 -1.88
C GLU A 416 13.14 -12.22 -1.55
N LEU A 417 11.97 -11.72 -1.14
CA LEU A 417 10.78 -12.54 -0.90
C LEU A 417 10.21 -13.10 -2.21
N VAL A 418 10.14 -12.30 -3.27
CA VAL A 418 9.70 -12.76 -4.60
C VAL A 418 10.63 -13.83 -5.14
N ALA A 419 11.95 -13.71 -4.94
CA ALA A 419 12.90 -14.74 -5.34
C ALA A 419 12.66 -16.07 -4.59
N LEU A 420 12.30 -16.00 -3.31
CA LEU A 420 11.95 -17.17 -2.50
C LEU A 420 10.70 -17.87 -3.04
N VAL A 421 9.62 -17.10 -3.22
CA VAL A 421 8.32 -17.62 -3.64
C VAL A 421 8.37 -18.08 -5.10
N GLY A 422 9.03 -17.33 -6.00
CA GLY A 422 9.18 -17.70 -7.40
C GLY A 422 9.92 -19.02 -7.58
N ALA A 423 10.98 -19.27 -6.79
CA ALA A 423 11.68 -20.55 -6.81
C ALA A 423 10.80 -21.69 -6.29
N TYR A 424 10.02 -21.45 -5.23
CA TYR A 424 9.08 -22.44 -4.72
C TYR A 424 7.99 -22.77 -5.76
N ASN A 425 7.42 -21.74 -6.40
CA ASN A 425 6.39 -21.88 -7.42
C ASN A 425 6.92 -22.64 -8.65
N LEU A 426 8.16 -22.43 -9.08
CA LEU A 426 8.77 -23.25 -10.13
C LEU A 426 8.92 -24.72 -9.73
N GLY A 427 9.20 -25.00 -8.45
CA GLY A 427 9.18 -26.36 -7.93
C GLY A 427 7.80 -27.00 -8.02
N LYS A 428 6.75 -26.25 -7.65
CA LYS A 428 5.35 -26.69 -7.76
C LYS A 428 4.93 -26.93 -9.22
N LEU A 429 5.33 -26.05 -10.13
CA LEU A 429 5.04 -26.20 -11.56
C LEU A 429 5.75 -27.43 -12.14
N ALA A 430 6.98 -27.71 -11.71
CA ALA A 430 7.68 -28.93 -12.10
C ALA A 430 7.00 -30.20 -11.56
N GLU A 431 6.44 -30.18 -10.34
CA GLU A 431 5.62 -31.28 -9.83
C GLU A 431 4.35 -31.50 -10.65
N LEU A 432 3.64 -30.42 -11.01
CA LEU A 432 2.47 -30.50 -11.89
C LEU A 432 2.83 -31.08 -13.27
N ALA A 433 4.02 -30.74 -13.77
CA ALA A 433 4.59 -31.32 -14.98
C ALA A 433 5.16 -32.75 -14.80
N LYS A 434 5.06 -33.34 -13.60
CA LYS A 434 5.61 -34.66 -13.23
C LYS A 434 7.15 -34.76 -13.37
N ASP A 435 7.85 -33.64 -13.38
CA ASP A 435 9.32 -33.55 -13.39
C ASP A 435 9.85 -33.41 -11.95
N LYS A 436 10.00 -34.54 -11.27
CA LYS A 436 10.48 -34.59 -9.87
C LYS A 436 11.90 -34.05 -9.71
N ASP A 437 12.76 -34.23 -10.69
CA ASP A 437 14.17 -33.81 -10.62
C ASP A 437 14.27 -32.29 -10.68
N SER A 438 13.54 -31.66 -11.60
CA SER A 438 13.46 -30.20 -11.64
C SER A 438 12.76 -29.65 -10.40
N ALA A 439 11.70 -30.31 -9.91
CA ALA A 439 11.00 -29.89 -8.71
C ALA A 439 11.95 -29.83 -7.49
N ARG A 440 12.75 -30.88 -7.28
CA ARG A 440 13.74 -30.95 -6.21
C ARG A 440 14.76 -29.81 -6.32
N LYS A 441 15.32 -29.58 -7.50
CA LYS A 441 16.28 -28.48 -7.75
C LYS A 441 15.70 -27.11 -7.41
N TRP A 442 14.43 -26.87 -7.74
CA TRP A 442 13.78 -25.59 -7.46
C TRP A 442 13.45 -25.40 -5.98
N PHE A 443 12.97 -26.45 -5.29
CA PHE A 443 12.76 -26.37 -3.84
C PHE A 443 14.05 -26.21 -3.07
N GLU A 444 15.16 -26.80 -3.52
CA GLU A 444 16.49 -26.56 -2.92
C GLU A 444 16.96 -25.12 -3.09
N LYS A 445 16.71 -24.51 -4.26
CA LYS A 445 16.97 -23.07 -4.48
C LYS A 445 16.11 -22.19 -3.57
N SER A 446 14.82 -22.52 -3.44
CA SER A 446 13.90 -21.82 -2.52
C SER A 446 14.37 -21.94 -1.07
N ARG A 447 14.78 -23.14 -0.64
CA ARG A 447 15.38 -23.38 0.68
C ARG A 447 16.62 -22.52 0.92
N ALA A 448 17.55 -22.51 -0.03
CA ALA A 448 18.79 -21.72 0.09
C ALA A 448 18.49 -20.22 0.21
N GLN A 449 17.54 -19.73 -0.58
CA GLN A 449 17.03 -18.37 -0.50
C GLN A 449 16.39 -18.07 0.87
N ALA A 450 15.57 -18.98 1.40
CA ALA A 450 14.91 -18.84 2.70
C ALA A 450 15.92 -18.71 3.85
N VAL A 451 16.95 -19.57 3.85
CA VAL A 451 18.04 -19.52 4.83
C VAL A 451 18.74 -18.17 4.77
N ARG A 452 19.06 -17.69 3.56
CA ARG A 452 19.79 -16.43 3.40
C ARG A 452 19.01 -15.23 3.94
N ILE A 453 17.70 -15.18 3.71
CA ILE A 453 16.86 -14.05 4.13
C ILE A 453 16.29 -14.23 5.56
N GLY A 454 16.60 -15.34 6.23
CA GLY A 454 16.08 -15.66 7.56
C GLY A 454 14.59 -16.02 7.60
N SER A 455 13.99 -16.44 6.49
CA SER A 455 12.57 -16.82 6.42
C SER A 455 12.35 -18.23 6.96
N ARG A 456 11.80 -18.33 8.18
CA ARG A 456 11.47 -19.62 8.82
C ARG A 456 10.38 -20.37 8.05
N ASP A 457 9.31 -19.68 7.71
CA ASP A 457 8.17 -20.28 7.00
C ASP A 457 8.58 -20.79 5.61
N GLY A 458 9.38 -20.00 4.87
CA GLY A 458 9.89 -20.42 3.56
C GLY A 458 10.82 -21.63 3.65
N LEU A 459 11.62 -21.72 4.72
CA LEU A 459 12.51 -22.84 4.98
C LEU A 459 11.69 -24.12 5.27
N GLU A 460 10.72 -24.04 6.17
CA GLU A 460 9.85 -25.16 6.53
C GLU A 460 9.09 -25.68 5.31
N GLN A 461 8.45 -24.78 4.54
CA GLN A 461 7.71 -25.16 3.33
C GLN A 461 8.61 -25.81 2.27
N SER A 462 9.82 -25.29 2.07
CA SER A 462 10.76 -25.87 1.10
C SER A 462 11.26 -27.24 1.53
N LEU A 463 11.53 -27.45 2.83
CA LEU A 463 11.94 -28.74 3.36
C LEU A 463 10.83 -29.79 3.27
N GLU A 464 9.59 -29.41 3.60
CA GLU A 464 8.41 -30.26 3.41
C GLU A 464 8.25 -30.67 1.94
N ALA A 465 8.42 -29.70 1.03
CA ALA A 465 8.35 -29.94 -0.41
C ALA A 465 9.44 -30.88 -0.92
N ILE A 466 10.67 -30.76 -0.42
CA ILE A 466 11.75 -31.68 -0.77
C ILE A 466 11.47 -33.08 -0.22
N ARG A 467 10.91 -33.18 0.99
CA ARG A 467 10.60 -34.47 1.63
C ARG A 467 9.53 -35.25 0.86
N ARG A 468 8.45 -34.59 0.41
CA ARG A 468 7.38 -35.27 -0.36
C ARG A 468 7.80 -35.77 -1.74
N LEU A 469 8.93 -35.29 -2.27
CA LEU A 469 9.51 -35.77 -3.53
C LEU A 469 10.37 -37.04 -3.35
N GLY A 470 10.64 -37.45 -2.11
CA GLY A 470 11.35 -38.67 -1.74
C GLY A 470 10.38 -39.77 -1.35
#